data_AF-A0A6J7KUH6-F1
#
_entry.id   AF-A0A6J7KUH6-F1
#
_cell.length_a   1.000
_cell.length_b   1.000
_cell.length_c   1.000
_cell.angle_alpha   90.00
_cell.angle_beta   90.00
_cell.angle_gamma   90.00
#
_symmetry.space_group_name_H-M   'P 1'
#
loop_
_entity.id
_entity.type
_entity.pdbx_description
1 polymer ?
#
loop_
_entity_poly.entity_id
_entity_poly.type
_entity_poly.pdbx_seq_one_letter_code
_entity_poly.pdbx_strand_id
1 'polypeptide(L)'
;MSKITHLAKRFVLSLVPSQVQEVERQWVQSVLTTSEFDLWSKMVVQDRQHSVLVGRRFIKYRPTSSPAEIAGALLHDVGKTAAHLGTLARVVATLVGPRTIRFRQYHDHEAIGAAMLQSIGSSELTVSMVEGSCVGELRDALNRADDI
;
A
#
# COMPACT_ATOMS: atom_id res chain seq x y z
N MET A 1 -9.53 25.03 -7.87
CA MET A 1 -8.87 24.21 -6.83
C MET A 1 -8.05 23.13 -7.52
N SER A 2 -6.77 22.95 -7.16
CA SER A 2 -5.89 21.96 -7.81
C SER A 2 -6.35 20.52 -7.53
N LYS A 3 -6.25 19.62 -8.51
CA LYS A 3 -6.59 18.19 -8.40
C LYS A 3 -5.97 17.54 -7.15
N ILE A 4 -4.74 17.98 -6.81
CA ILE A 4 -3.97 17.53 -5.64
C ILE A 4 -4.64 17.92 -4.31
N THR A 5 -5.21 19.13 -4.24
CA THR A 5 -5.93 19.58 -3.02
C THR A 5 -7.24 18.82 -2.79
N HIS A 6 -7.89 18.37 -3.87
CA HIS A 6 -9.09 17.53 -3.78
C HIS A 6 -8.75 16.11 -3.31
N LEU A 7 -7.66 15.53 -3.82
CA LEU A 7 -7.15 14.22 -3.38
C LEU A 7 -6.72 14.23 -1.92
N ALA A 8 -5.97 15.26 -1.49
CA ALA A 8 -5.58 15.43 -0.09
C ALA A 8 -6.79 15.58 0.84
N LYS A 9 -7.84 16.28 0.40
CA LYS A 9 -9.08 16.45 1.18
C LYS A 9 -9.89 15.14 1.27
N ARG A 10 -9.98 14.36 0.19
CA ARG A 10 -10.57 13.00 0.22
C ARG A 10 -9.81 12.09 1.19
N PHE A 11 -8.48 12.10 1.11
CA PHE A 11 -7.61 11.31 1.98
C PHE A 11 -7.82 11.64 3.45
N VAL A 12 -8.00 12.91 3.81
CA VAL A 12 -8.28 13.31 5.20
C VAL A 12 -9.70 12.92 5.63
N LEU A 13 -10.69 13.02 4.75
CA LEU A 13 -12.10 12.73 5.06
C LEU A 13 -12.46 11.24 5.09
N SER A 14 -11.67 10.36 4.46
CA SER A 14 -11.88 8.90 4.56
C SER A 14 -11.35 8.30 5.88
N LEU A 15 -10.75 9.13 6.74
CA LEU A 15 -10.15 8.70 8.00
C LEU A 15 -11.17 8.70 9.12
N VAL A 16 -12.10 7.74 9.07
CA VAL A 16 -12.78 7.28 10.28
C VAL A 16 -11.82 6.29 10.95
N PRO A 17 -11.29 6.57 12.16
CA PRO A 17 -10.48 5.62 12.88
C PRO A 17 -11.35 4.41 13.24
N SER A 18 -11.17 3.32 12.52
CA SER A 18 -11.64 2.00 12.90
C SER A 18 -10.40 1.11 12.94
N GLN A 19 -10.36 0.16 13.86
CA GLN A 19 -9.33 -0.89 13.75
C GLN A 19 -9.67 -1.78 12.55
N VAL A 20 -8.65 -2.40 11.95
CA VAL A 20 -8.85 -3.53 11.03
C VAL A 20 -9.57 -4.61 11.83
N GLN A 21 -10.71 -5.09 11.33
CA GLN A 21 -11.48 -6.09 12.05
C GLN A 21 -10.69 -7.40 12.14
N GLU A 22 -10.89 -8.20 13.19
CA GLU A 22 -10.12 -9.43 13.36
C GLU A 22 -10.27 -10.39 12.15
N VAL A 23 -11.46 -10.43 11.54
CA VAL A 23 -11.71 -11.20 10.31
C VAL A 23 -10.91 -10.71 9.11
N GLU A 24 -10.66 -9.40 9.00
CA GLU A 24 -9.81 -8.82 7.95
C GLU A 24 -8.35 -9.19 8.18
N ARG A 25 -7.90 -9.11 9.44
CA ARG A 25 -6.54 -9.49 9.83
C ARG A 25 -6.28 -10.97 9.56
N GLN A 26 -7.21 -11.86 9.91
CA GLN A 26 -7.11 -13.30 9.62
C GLN A 26 -7.04 -13.57 8.12
N TRP A 27 -7.82 -12.85 7.31
CA TRP A 27 -7.72 -12.95 5.86
C TRP A 27 -6.34 -12.52 5.36
N VAL A 28 -5.79 -11.40 5.82
CA VAL A 28 -4.43 -10.97 5.45
C VAL A 28 -3.39 -12.02 5.86
N GLN A 29 -3.48 -12.58 7.08
CA GLN A 29 -2.60 -13.66 7.54
C GLN A 29 -2.71 -14.94 6.71
N SER A 30 -3.88 -15.22 6.12
CA SER A 30 -4.06 -16.40 5.27
C SER A 30 -3.43 -16.24 3.87
N VAL A 31 -3.17 -14.99 3.44
CA VAL A 31 -2.59 -14.67 2.14
C VAL A 31 -1.08 -14.46 2.24
N LEU A 32 -0.64 -13.71 3.24
CA LEU A 32 0.76 -13.31 3.40
C LEU A 32 1.58 -14.40 4.07
N THR A 33 2.85 -14.50 3.69
CA THR A 33 3.83 -15.25 4.49
C THR A 33 4.03 -14.58 5.86
N THR A 34 4.62 -15.29 6.82
CA THR A 34 4.88 -14.74 8.17
C THR A 34 5.71 -13.45 8.11
N SER A 35 6.77 -13.41 7.29
CA SER A 35 7.64 -12.24 7.16
C SER A 35 6.94 -11.06 6.47
N GLU A 36 6.11 -11.31 5.46
CA GLU A 36 5.28 -10.28 4.83
C GLU A 36 4.24 -9.72 5.78
N PHE A 37 3.60 -10.59 6.57
CA PHE A 37 2.64 -10.19 7.59
C PHE A 37 3.27 -9.31 8.68
N ASP A 38 4.50 -9.61 9.08
CA ASP A 38 5.26 -8.80 10.02
C ASP A 38 5.57 -7.40 9.48
N LEU A 39 5.86 -7.27 8.18
CA LEU A 39 6.00 -5.96 7.53
C LEU A 39 4.66 -5.21 7.46
N TRP A 40 3.61 -5.88 6.99
CA TRP A 40 2.26 -5.31 6.92
C TRP A 40 1.79 -4.81 8.30
N SER A 41 2.10 -5.56 9.37
CA SER A 41 1.74 -5.19 10.74
C SER A 41 2.39 -3.90 11.22
N LYS A 42 3.53 -3.49 10.64
CA LYS A 42 4.24 -2.23 10.95
C LYS A 42 3.65 -1.00 10.23
N MET A 43 2.81 -1.18 9.23
CA MET A 43 2.09 -0.09 8.58
C MET A 43 1.21 0.65 9.60
N VAL A 44 1.05 1.97 9.46
CA VAL A 44 0.13 2.71 10.35
C VAL A 44 -1.31 2.19 10.16
N VAL A 45 -2.17 2.35 11.17
CA VAL A 45 -3.53 1.80 11.17
C VAL A 45 -4.29 2.14 9.87
N GLN A 46 -4.17 3.38 9.42
CA GLN A 46 -4.80 3.88 8.21
C GLN A 46 -4.34 3.14 6.95
N ASP A 47 -3.03 2.90 6.83
CA ASP A 47 -2.44 2.20 5.69
C ASP A 47 -2.84 0.72 5.68
N ARG A 48 -2.97 0.09 6.87
CA ARG A 48 -3.47 -1.29 6.97
C ARG A 48 -4.93 -1.40 6.52
N GLN A 49 -5.79 -0.46 6.91
CA GLN A 49 -7.19 -0.44 6.46
C GLN A 49 -7.28 -0.22 4.96
N HIS A 50 -6.53 0.74 4.44
CA HIS A 50 -6.46 1.03 3.02
C HIS A 50 -5.96 -0.18 2.23
N SER A 51 -4.87 -0.82 2.67
CA SER A 51 -4.36 -2.08 2.13
C SER A 51 -5.44 -3.16 2.04
N VAL A 52 -6.20 -3.39 3.12
CA VAL A 52 -7.29 -4.40 3.14
C VAL A 52 -8.39 -4.06 2.13
N LEU A 53 -8.79 -2.79 2.06
CA LEU A 53 -9.78 -2.32 1.09
C LEU A 53 -9.30 -2.53 -0.36
N VAL A 54 -8.06 -2.16 -0.65
CA VAL A 54 -7.44 -2.34 -1.97
C VAL A 54 -7.35 -3.83 -2.31
N GLY A 55 -6.88 -4.67 -1.39
CA GLY A 55 -6.80 -6.13 -1.63
C GLY A 55 -8.17 -6.76 -1.91
N ARG A 56 -9.23 -6.36 -1.19
CA ARG A 56 -10.60 -6.82 -1.47
C ARG A 56 -11.12 -6.36 -2.83
N ARG A 57 -10.89 -5.09 -3.19
CA ARG A 57 -11.24 -4.56 -4.51
C ARG A 57 -10.46 -5.26 -5.62
N PHE A 58 -9.18 -5.55 -5.38
CA PHE A 58 -8.30 -6.26 -6.31
C PHE A 58 -8.83 -7.65 -6.62
N ILE A 59 -9.20 -8.45 -5.61
CA ILE A 59 -9.83 -9.77 -5.82
C ILE A 59 -11.15 -9.64 -6.59
N LYS A 60 -11.94 -8.60 -6.34
CA LYS A 60 -13.19 -8.36 -7.09
C LYS A 60 -12.91 -8.09 -8.58
N TYR A 61 -11.83 -7.39 -8.90
CA TYR A 61 -11.43 -7.13 -10.29
C TYR A 61 -10.72 -8.32 -10.95
N ARG A 62 -9.99 -9.13 -10.17
CA ARG A 62 -9.32 -10.35 -10.63
C ARG A 62 -9.66 -11.53 -9.70
N PRO A 63 -10.82 -12.19 -9.88
CA PRO A 63 -11.27 -13.28 -9.02
C PRO A 63 -10.35 -14.51 -9.01
N THR A 64 -9.56 -14.69 -10.07
CA THR A 64 -8.60 -15.78 -10.22
C THR A 64 -7.18 -15.37 -9.79
N SER A 65 -7.05 -14.37 -8.93
CA SER A 65 -5.74 -13.89 -8.47
C SER A 65 -5.01 -14.96 -7.65
N SER A 66 -3.72 -15.14 -7.91
CA SER A 66 -2.84 -15.95 -7.08
C SER A 66 -2.55 -15.28 -5.73
N PRO A 67 -2.12 -16.04 -4.70
CA PRO A 67 -1.70 -15.46 -3.42
C PRO A 67 -0.63 -14.36 -3.57
N ALA A 68 0.32 -14.53 -4.49
CA ALA A 68 1.36 -13.54 -4.76
C ALA A 68 0.83 -12.21 -5.30
N GLU A 69 -0.20 -12.26 -6.16
CA GLU A 69 -0.85 -11.05 -6.70
C GLU A 69 -1.64 -10.32 -5.60
N ILE A 70 -2.36 -11.08 -4.77
CA ILE A 70 -3.11 -10.50 -3.63
C ILE A 70 -2.14 -9.91 -2.61
N ALA A 71 -1.02 -10.58 -2.33
CA ALA A 71 0.05 -10.06 -1.48
C ALA A 71 0.62 -8.75 -2.04
N GLY A 72 0.85 -8.65 -3.35
CA GLY A 72 1.28 -7.42 -4.01
C GLY A 72 0.31 -6.27 -3.78
N ALA A 73 -1.00 -6.52 -3.90
CA ALA A 73 -2.03 -5.52 -3.62
C ALA A 73 -2.08 -5.10 -2.14
N LEU A 74 -1.94 -6.05 -1.21
CA LEU A 74 -1.93 -5.79 0.22
C LEU A 74 -0.69 -5.01 0.67
N LEU A 75 0.44 -5.19 -0.01
CA LEU A 75 1.74 -4.65 0.38
C LEU A 75 2.21 -3.46 -0.47
N HIS A 76 1.42 -3.01 -1.46
CA HIS A 76 1.82 -1.94 -2.40
C HIS A 76 2.31 -0.66 -1.71
N ASP A 77 1.80 -0.39 -0.51
CA ASP A 77 2.11 0.79 0.29
C ASP A 77 3.09 0.55 1.44
N VAL A 78 3.65 -0.66 1.57
CA VAL A 78 4.47 -1.06 2.73
C VAL A 78 5.70 -0.16 2.90
N GLY A 79 6.27 0.35 1.80
CA GLY A 79 7.43 1.26 1.84
C GLY A 79 7.14 2.61 2.49
N LYS A 80 5.87 3.03 2.63
CA LYS A 80 5.49 4.27 3.36
C LYS A 80 5.88 4.20 4.84
N THR A 81 6.12 3.01 5.39
CA THR A 81 6.64 2.81 6.76
C THR A 81 8.01 3.46 6.97
N ALA A 82 8.89 3.47 5.97
CA ALA A 82 10.24 4.01 6.09
C ALA A 82 10.27 5.53 6.36
N ALA A 83 9.31 6.28 5.81
CA ALA A 83 9.25 7.72 5.97
C ALA A 83 8.80 8.16 7.38
N HIS A 84 8.20 7.24 8.16
CA HIS A 84 7.64 7.49 9.49
C HIS A 84 6.67 8.68 9.53
N LEU A 85 6.02 9.03 8.41
CA LEU A 85 5.17 10.22 8.33
C LEU A 85 3.76 9.92 8.85
N GLY A 86 3.28 10.73 9.81
CA GLY A 86 1.86 10.79 10.16
C GLY A 86 1.04 11.49 9.06
N THR A 87 -0.29 11.37 9.13
CA THR A 87 -1.24 11.83 8.10
C THR A 87 -1.01 13.28 7.65
N LEU A 88 -0.89 14.22 8.59
CA LEU A 88 -0.67 15.65 8.26
C LEU A 88 0.65 15.86 7.51
N ALA A 89 1.71 15.17 7.92
CA ALA A 89 3.02 15.29 7.29
C ALA A 89 3.02 14.69 5.87
N ARG A 90 2.21 13.66 5.60
CA ARG A 90 2.01 13.10 4.26
C ARG A 90 1.26 14.08 3.35
N VAL A 91 0.21 14.73 3.84
CA VAL A 91 -0.48 15.79 3.08
C VAL A 91 0.50 16.89 2.67
N VAL A 92 1.34 17.34 3.60
CA VAL A 92 2.40 18.31 3.28
C VAL A 92 3.38 17.73 2.26
N ALA A 93 3.88 16.50 2.46
CA ALA A 93 4.82 15.84 1.55
C ALA A 93 4.27 15.72 0.11
N THR A 94 2.98 15.43 -0.04
CA THR A 94 2.29 15.41 -1.35
C THR A 94 2.25 16.79 -1.99
N LEU A 95 2.06 17.86 -1.20
CA LEU A 95 1.95 19.22 -1.72
C LEU A 95 3.31 19.85 -2.07
N VAL A 96 4.34 19.62 -1.24
CA VAL A 96 5.63 20.32 -1.38
C VAL A 96 6.69 19.47 -2.08
N GLY A 97 6.46 18.17 -2.24
CA GLY A 97 7.40 17.25 -2.88
C GLY A 97 8.57 16.83 -1.98
N PRO A 98 9.63 16.20 -2.53
CA PRO A 98 10.72 15.54 -1.82
C PRO A 98 11.78 16.49 -1.18
N ARG A 99 11.32 17.49 -0.41
CA ARG A 99 12.18 18.55 0.16
C ARG A 99 13.05 18.10 1.34
N THR A 100 12.65 17.03 2.02
CA THR A 100 13.37 16.46 3.17
C THR A 100 13.68 14.98 2.91
N ILE A 101 14.57 14.38 3.71
CA ILE A 101 14.87 12.94 3.62
C ILE A 101 13.60 12.11 3.76
N ARG A 102 12.75 12.44 4.75
CA ARG A 102 11.49 11.72 4.98
C ARG A 102 10.49 11.91 3.85
N PHE A 103 10.48 13.07 3.20
CA PHE A 103 9.61 13.29 2.04
C PHE A 103 10.13 12.55 0.81
N ARG A 104 11.45 12.50 0.59
CA ARG A 104 12.05 11.63 -0.44
C ARG A 104 11.64 10.17 -0.23
N GLN A 105 11.82 9.64 0.97
CA GLN A 105 11.41 8.28 1.31
C GLN A 105 9.91 8.03 1.09
N TYR A 106 9.06 9.03 1.33
CA TYR A 106 7.63 8.91 1.05
C TYR A 106 7.33 8.88 -0.45
N HIS A 107 8.03 9.66 -1.26
CA HIS A 107 7.88 9.63 -2.71
C HIS A 107 8.47 8.36 -3.33
N ASP A 108 9.57 7.84 -2.78
CA ASP A 108 10.27 6.63 -3.23
C ASP A 108 9.71 5.34 -2.60
N HIS A 109 8.49 5.38 -2.05
CA HIS A 109 7.94 4.27 -1.26
C HIS A 109 7.75 2.98 -2.06
N GLU A 110 7.49 3.05 -3.37
CA GLU A 110 7.41 1.86 -4.25
C GLU A 110 8.76 1.12 -4.28
N ALA A 111 9.86 1.83 -4.57
CA ALA A 111 11.21 1.27 -4.61
C ALA A 111 11.67 0.77 -3.22
N ILE A 112 11.37 1.52 -2.16
CA ILE A 112 11.69 1.13 -0.78
C ILE A 112 10.89 -0.13 -0.40
N GLY A 113 9.60 -0.18 -0.73
CA GLY A 113 8.74 -1.33 -0.47
C GLY A 113 9.25 -2.58 -1.20
N ALA A 114 9.62 -2.45 -2.46
CA ALA A 114 10.22 -3.53 -3.24
C ALA A 114 11.51 -4.07 -2.59
N ALA A 115 12.42 -3.17 -2.18
CA ALA A 115 13.65 -3.56 -1.49
C ALA A 115 13.38 -4.26 -0.14
N MET A 116 12.39 -3.80 0.63
CA MET A 116 11.96 -4.48 1.86
C MET A 116 11.49 -5.91 1.59
N LEU A 117 10.65 -6.09 0.57
CA LEU A 117 10.10 -7.39 0.20
C LEU A 117 11.16 -8.36 -0.35
N GLN A 118 12.09 -7.86 -1.17
CA GLN A 118 13.25 -8.63 -1.61
C GLN A 118 14.09 -9.11 -0.42
N SER A 119 14.33 -8.25 0.58
CA SER A 119 15.15 -8.59 1.75
C SER A 119 14.57 -9.70 2.63
N ILE A 120 13.25 -9.94 2.56
CA ILE A 120 12.56 -10.99 3.32
C ILE A 120 12.19 -12.22 2.47
N GLY A 121 12.64 -12.26 1.21
CA GLY A 121 12.41 -13.40 0.31
C GLY A 121 10.98 -13.48 -0.26
N SER A 122 10.26 -12.35 -0.37
CA SER A 122 8.97 -12.31 -1.06
C SER A 122 9.07 -12.73 -2.52
N SER A 123 7.96 -13.17 -3.09
CA SER A 123 7.92 -13.59 -4.50
C SER A 123 8.27 -12.44 -5.46
N GLU A 124 8.93 -12.75 -6.57
CA GLU A 124 9.27 -11.76 -7.60
C GLU A 124 8.03 -11.03 -8.13
N LEU A 125 6.89 -11.72 -8.24
CA LEU A 125 5.63 -11.13 -8.65
C LEU A 125 5.13 -10.08 -7.64
N THR A 126 5.11 -10.43 -6.35
CA THR A 126 4.75 -9.51 -5.26
C THR A 126 5.64 -8.27 -5.28
N VAL A 127 6.96 -8.46 -5.41
CA VAL A 127 7.95 -7.37 -5.51
C VAL A 127 7.66 -6.47 -6.71
N SER A 128 7.47 -7.06 -7.91
CA SER A 128 7.23 -6.30 -9.14
C SER A 128 5.93 -5.50 -9.10
N MET A 129 4.90 -5.97 -8.39
CA MET A 129 3.66 -5.24 -8.20
C MET A 129 3.84 -3.99 -7.32
N VAL A 130 4.62 -4.12 -6.23
CA VAL A 130 4.93 -3.00 -5.34
C VAL A 130 5.87 -1.98 -6.00
N GLU A 131 6.86 -2.46 -6.76
CA GLU A 131 7.77 -1.60 -7.53
C GLU A 131 7.08 -0.91 -8.72
N GLY A 132 6.02 -1.52 -9.25
CA GLY A 132 5.33 -1.06 -10.46
C GLY A 132 5.91 -1.56 -11.77
N SER A 133 6.80 -2.54 -11.73
CA SER A 133 7.42 -3.20 -12.89
C SER A 133 6.63 -4.42 -13.40
N CYS A 134 5.51 -4.78 -12.75
CA CYS A 134 4.65 -5.89 -13.17
C CYS A 134 3.98 -5.68 -14.53
N VAL A 135 3.41 -6.75 -15.10
CA VAL A 135 2.70 -6.68 -16.37
C VAL A 135 1.53 -5.69 -16.32
N GLY A 136 1.26 -5.02 -17.45
CA GLY A 136 0.31 -3.89 -17.53
C GLY A 136 -1.08 -4.20 -16.96
N GLU A 137 -1.62 -5.39 -17.22
CA GLU A 137 -2.93 -5.78 -16.68
C GLU A 137 -2.97 -5.84 -15.15
N LEU A 138 -1.88 -6.25 -14.50
CA LEU A 138 -1.80 -6.30 -13.05
C LEU A 138 -1.65 -4.90 -12.47
N ARG A 139 -0.83 -4.06 -13.10
CA ARG A 139 -0.70 -2.65 -12.73
C ARG A 139 -2.04 -1.92 -12.84
N ASP A 140 -2.78 -2.15 -13.93
CA ASP A 140 -4.11 -1.56 -14.14
C ASP A 140 -5.14 -2.04 -13.12
N ALA A 141 -5.13 -3.35 -12.80
CA ALA A 141 -6.02 -3.90 -11.78
C ALA A 141 -5.71 -3.33 -10.40
N LEU A 142 -4.42 -3.19 -10.04
CA LEU A 142 -3.99 -2.57 -8.79
C LEU A 142 -4.40 -1.09 -8.73
N ASN A 143 -4.14 -0.32 -9.78
CA ASN A 143 -4.53 1.10 -9.87
C ASN A 143 -6.05 1.29 -9.73
N ARG A 144 -6.86 0.42 -10.35
CA ARG A 144 -8.33 0.45 -10.21
C ARG A 144 -8.80 0.05 -8.80
N ALA A 145 -8.09 -0.88 -8.18
CA ALA A 145 -8.35 -1.26 -6.80
C ALA A 145 -8.01 -0.12 -5.82
N ASP A 146 -6.96 0.64 -6.12
CA ASP A 146 -6.48 1.78 -5.32
C ASP A 146 -7.28 3.08 -5.51
N ASP A 147 -7.91 3.26 -6.68
CA ASP A 147 -8.79 4.41 -6.96
C ASP A 147 -10.10 4.33 -6.15
N ILE A 148 -10.02 4.74 -4.89
CA ILE A 148 -11.12 4.82 -3.91
C ILE A 148 -11.78 6.17 -4.01
#